data_AF-A0A1G9V6M1-F1
#
_entry.id   AF-A0A1G9V6M1-F1
#
_cell.length_a   1.000
_cell.length_b   1.000
_cell.length_c   1.000
_cell.angle_alpha   90.00
_cell.angle_beta   90.00
_cell.angle_gamma   90.00
#
_symmetry.space_group_name_H-M   'P 1'
#
loop_
_entity.id
_entity.type
_entity.pdbx_description
1 polymer ?
#
loop_
_entity_poly.entity_id
_entity_poly.type
_entity_poly.pdbx_seq_one_letter_code
_entity_poly.pdbx_strand_id
1 'polypeptide(L)'
;MWKFLFTVMLITSIILTGCNVNSPNNSYNEETKEKAIEAVEKYLQNNFVGITSVQVTDIYQSPMSGLTVDGNVNDGEADFSAGVESDYTIGSIGVSKEFPERKEECKENTCGD
;
A
#
# COMPACT_ATOMS: atom_id res chain seq x y z
N MET A 1 -36.21 38.93 16.80
CA MET A 1 -35.23 38.50 15.77
C MET A 1 -33.92 37.94 16.35
N TRP A 2 -33.60 38.15 17.63
CA TRP A 2 -32.41 37.55 18.26
C TRP A 2 -32.58 36.04 18.56
N LYS A 3 -33.79 35.59 18.92
CA LYS A 3 -34.05 34.20 19.33
C LYS A 3 -33.88 33.16 18.21
N PHE A 4 -33.93 33.56 16.94
CA PHE A 4 -33.74 32.65 15.79
C PHE A 4 -32.26 32.47 15.40
N LEU A 5 -31.39 33.43 15.73
CA LEU A 5 -29.95 33.33 15.46
C LEU A 5 -29.23 32.34 16.39
N PHE A 6 -29.73 32.17 17.62
CA PHE A 6 -29.16 31.21 18.58
C PHE A 6 -29.50 29.75 18.26
N THR A 7 -30.65 29.50 17.63
CA THR A 7 -31.10 28.13 17.34
C THR A 7 -30.32 27.49 16.18
N VAL A 8 -29.87 28.28 15.19
CA VAL A 8 -29.09 27.77 14.05
C VAL A 8 -27.66 27.40 14.45
N MET A 9 -27.07 28.11 15.43
CA MET A 9 -25.70 27.88 15.89
C MET A 9 -25.53 26.59 16.72
N LEU A 10 -26.61 26.05 17.29
CA LEU A 10 -26.59 24.83 18.11
C LEU A 10 -26.71 23.55 17.27
N ILE A 11 -27.30 23.62 16.07
CA ILE A 11 -27.52 22.46 15.19
C ILE A 11 -26.25 22.12 14.39
N THR A 12 -25.39 23.10 14.11
CA THR A 12 -24.10 22.88 13.42
C THR A 12 -23.04 22.18 14.28
N SER A 13 -23.20 22.16 15.60
CA SER A 13 -22.24 21.54 16.52
C SER A 13 -22.38 20.01 16.63
N ILE A 14 -23.48 19.42 16.14
CA ILE A 14 -23.72 17.96 16.21
C ILE A 14 -23.06 17.22 15.04
N ILE A 15 -22.62 17.94 13.99
CA ILE A 15 -21.97 17.33 12.81
C ILE A 15 -20.44 17.18 13.00
N LEU A 16 -19.89 17.64 14.14
CA LEU A 16 -18.46 17.51 14.49
C LEU A 16 -18.18 16.54 15.64
N THR A 17 -19.17 15.80 16.14
CA THR A 17 -18.88 14.51 16.80
C THR A 17 -18.56 13.52 15.70
N GLY A 18 -17.34 13.66 15.18
CA GLY A 18 -16.76 12.71 14.24
C GLY A 18 -17.00 11.30 14.77
N CYS A 19 -17.40 10.42 13.88
CA CYS A 19 -17.39 9.00 14.14
C CYS A 19 -16.01 8.66 14.72
N ASN A 20 -15.94 8.42 16.02
CA ASN A 20 -14.85 7.68 16.62
C ASN A 20 -15.06 6.24 16.15
N VAL A 21 -14.71 6.01 14.89
CA VAL A 21 -14.60 4.69 14.32
C VAL A 21 -13.39 4.13 15.02
N ASN A 22 -13.65 3.41 16.12
CA ASN A 22 -12.74 2.41 16.62
C ASN A 22 -12.61 1.40 15.48
N SER A 23 -11.76 1.70 14.50
CA SER A 23 -11.51 0.82 13.38
C SER A 23 -11.06 -0.49 14.03
N PRO A 24 -11.76 -1.61 13.80
CA PRO A 24 -11.26 -2.88 14.29
C PRO A 24 -9.83 -2.96 13.78
N ASN A 25 -8.89 -3.17 14.71
CA ASN A 25 -7.47 -3.26 14.44
C ASN A 25 -7.25 -4.50 13.57
N ASN A 26 -7.58 -4.40 12.29
CA ASN A 26 -7.42 -5.42 11.27
C ASN A 26 -5.96 -5.37 10.78
N SER A 27 -5.04 -5.13 11.71
CA SER A 27 -3.62 -5.20 11.45
C SER A 27 -3.31 -6.67 11.24
N TYR A 28 -2.99 -7.05 10.01
CA TYR A 28 -2.31 -8.30 9.73
C TYR A 28 -1.22 -8.54 10.77
N ASN A 29 -1.08 -9.79 11.24
CA ASN A 29 -0.02 -10.13 12.19
C ASN A 29 1.35 -9.90 11.53
N GLU A 30 2.39 -9.78 12.34
CA GLU A 30 3.74 -9.49 11.83
C GLU A 30 4.23 -10.58 10.86
N GLU A 31 3.88 -11.85 11.07
CA GLU A 31 4.22 -12.95 10.15
C GLU A 31 3.62 -12.75 8.74
N THR A 32 2.36 -12.32 8.63
CA THR A 32 1.72 -12.06 7.34
C THR A 32 2.35 -10.85 6.65
N LYS A 33 2.74 -9.82 7.41
CA LYS A 33 3.47 -8.67 6.87
C LYS A 33 4.84 -9.07 6.32
N GLU A 34 5.60 -9.87 7.09
CA GLU A 34 6.92 -10.36 6.66
C GLU A 34 6.83 -11.19 5.38
N LYS A 35 5.85 -12.10 5.27
CA LYS A 35 5.63 -12.88 4.04
C LYS A 35 5.25 -12.03 2.84
N ALA A 36 4.44 -10.98 3.05
CA ALA A 36 4.10 -10.05 1.98
C ALA A 36 5.34 -9.28 1.50
N ILE A 37 6.20 -8.84 2.42
CA ILE A 37 7.48 -8.18 2.10
C ILE A 37 8.39 -9.13 1.32
N GLU A 38 8.59 -10.36 1.79
CA GLU A 38 9.41 -11.37 1.11
C GLU A 38 8.92 -11.65 -0.32
N ALA A 39 7.60 -11.77 -0.50
CA ALA A 39 6.99 -11.98 -1.81
C ALA A 39 7.27 -10.80 -2.76
N VAL A 40 7.16 -9.57 -2.27
CA VAL A 40 7.46 -8.35 -3.05
C VAL A 40 8.94 -8.29 -3.40
N GLU A 41 9.85 -8.52 -2.44
CA GLU A 41 11.30 -8.50 -2.70
C GLU A 41 11.67 -9.54 -3.76
N LYS A 42 11.15 -10.76 -3.65
CA LYS A 42 11.39 -11.83 -4.63
C LYS A 42 10.81 -11.47 -6.00
N TYR A 43 9.60 -10.93 -6.05
CA TYR A 43 8.99 -10.47 -7.31
C TYR A 43 9.88 -9.43 -7.98
N LEU A 44 10.34 -8.41 -7.24
CA LEU A 44 11.17 -7.34 -7.76
C LEU A 44 12.50 -7.89 -8.32
N GLN A 45 13.21 -8.71 -7.56
CA GLN A 45 14.48 -9.32 -7.98
C GLN A 45 14.32 -10.24 -9.20
N ASN A 46 13.19 -10.95 -9.29
CA ASN A 46 12.94 -11.86 -10.40
C ASN A 46 12.52 -11.14 -11.67
N ASN A 47 11.75 -10.05 -11.57
CA ASN A 47 11.09 -9.44 -12.73
C ASN A 47 11.80 -8.21 -13.30
N PHE A 48 12.67 -7.55 -12.53
CA PHE A 48 13.34 -6.31 -12.95
C PHE A 48 14.85 -6.48 -13.05
N VAL A 49 15.47 -5.77 -13.99
CA VAL A 49 16.94 -5.74 -14.10
C VAL A 49 17.54 -4.83 -13.03
N GLY A 50 18.72 -5.17 -12.54
CA GLY A 50 19.53 -4.23 -11.74
C GLY A 50 18.93 -3.82 -10.39
N ILE A 51 18.07 -4.65 -9.79
CA ILE A 51 17.66 -4.47 -8.38
C ILE A 51 18.81 -4.90 -7.47
N THR A 52 19.38 -3.95 -6.73
CA THR A 52 20.47 -4.20 -5.77
C THR A 52 20.03 -4.11 -4.32
N SER A 53 19.05 -3.27 -4.03
CA SER A 53 18.45 -3.13 -2.70
C SER A 53 16.95 -2.84 -2.82
N VAL A 54 16.21 -3.25 -1.79
CA VAL A 54 14.78 -2.98 -1.62
C VAL A 54 14.60 -2.46 -0.19
N GLN A 55 13.89 -1.35 -0.03
CA GLN A 55 13.58 -0.78 1.27
C GLN A 55 12.08 -0.54 1.37
N VAL A 56 11.44 -1.20 2.34
CA VAL A 56 10.02 -1.01 2.64
C VAL A 56 9.84 0.27 3.45
N THR A 57 8.96 1.15 2.97
CA THR A 57 8.63 2.42 3.63
C THR A 57 7.30 2.33 4.40
N ASP A 58 6.33 1.57 3.89
CA ASP A 58 5.06 1.35 4.57
C ASP A 58 4.42 0.00 4.18
N ILE A 59 3.57 -0.52 5.07
CA ILE A 59 2.74 -1.69 4.81
C ILE A 59 1.37 -1.51 5.46
N TYR A 60 0.32 -1.57 4.65
CA TYR A 60 -1.05 -1.35 5.10
C TYR A 60 -2.05 -2.24 4.39
N GLN A 61 -3.22 -2.41 4.99
CA GLN A 61 -4.31 -3.15 4.37
C GLN A 61 -4.98 -2.29 3.29
N SER A 62 -5.10 -2.85 2.08
CA SER A 62 -5.83 -2.20 1.00
C SER A 62 -7.35 -2.30 1.24
N PRO A 63 -8.16 -1.35 0.71
CA PRO A 63 -9.61 -1.42 0.80
C PRO A 63 -10.24 -2.68 0.20
N MET A 64 -9.51 -3.38 -0.68
CA MET A 64 -9.93 -4.65 -1.30
C MET A 64 -9.54 -5.89 -0.49
N SER A 65 -9.21 -5.73 0.80
CA SER A 65 -8.79 -6.79 1.72
C SER A 65 -7.41 -7.41 1.45
N GLY A 66 -6.61 -6.88 0.51
CA GLY A 66 -5.21 -7.26 0.32
C GLY A 66 -4.25 -6.48 1.22
N LEU A 67 -2.94 -6.71 1.07
CA LEU A 67 -1.89 -5.85 1.61
C LEU A 67 -1.33 -4.96 0.51
N THR A 68 -0.92 -3.76 0.87
CA THR A 68 -0.09 -2.91 0.02
C THR A 68 1.26 -2.73 0.69
N VAL A 69 2.33 -2.97 -0.06
CA VAL A 69 3.72 -2.73 0.36
C VAL A 69 4.27 -1.61 -0.48
N ASP A 70 4.58 -0.49 0.18
CA ASP A 70 5.22 0.66 -0.45
C ASP A 70 6.71 0.66 -0.10
N GLY A 71 7.53 1.12 -1.03
CA GLY A 71 8.97 1.13 -0.84
C GLY A 71 9.74 1.78 -1.96
N ASN A 72 11.06 1.66 -1.88
CA ASN A 72 11.98 2.10 -2.92
C ASN A 72 13.03 1.01 -3.21
N VAL A 73 13.63 1.10 -4.39
CA VAL A 73 14.73 0.25 -4.82
C VAL A 73 16.00 1.06 -5.02
N ASN A 74 17.14 0.36 -5.03
CA ASN A 74 18.45 0.94 -5.31
C ASN A 74 18.74 2.18 -4.47
N ASP A 75 18.59 2.03 -3.15
CA ASP A 75 18.89 3.05 -2.14
C ASP A 75 18.10 4.36 -2.31
N GLY A 76 16.87 4.27 -2.81
CA GLY A 76 15.94 5.39 -2.95
C GLY A 76 15.92 6.04 -4.34
N GLU A 77 16.51 5.41 -5.35
CA GLU A 77 16.49 5.92 -6.73
C GLU A 77 15.10 5.89 -7.37
N ALA A 78 14.27 4.90 -7.03
CA ALA A 78 12.94 4.75 -7.59
C ALA A 78 11.95 4.10 -6.62
N ASP A 79 10.70 4.56 -6.67
CA ASP A 79 9.63 4.13 -5.78
C ASP A 79 8.74 3.05 -6.40
N PHE A 80 8.18 2.20 -5.56
CA PHE A 80 7.13 1.24 -5.94
C PHE A 80 5.99 1.19 -4.92
N SER A 81 4.85 0.70 -5.39
CA SER A 81 3.69 0.33 -4.57
C SER A 81 3.14 -1.01 -5.09
N ALA A 82 3.22 -2.06 -4.27
CA ALA A 82 2.85 -3.42 -4.63
C ALA A 82 1.57 -3.84 -3.91
N GLY A 83 0.56 -4.26 -4.67
CA GLY A 83 -0.63 -4.93 -4.12
C GLY A 83 -0.38 -6.42 -3.99
N VAL A 84 -0.48 -6.92 -2.77
CA VAL A 84 -0.28 -8.32 -2.38
C VAL A 84 -1.62 -8.97 -2.05
N GLU A 85 -1.92 -10.05 -2.74
CA GLU A 85 -3.14 -10.84 -2.54
C GLU A 85 -3.04 -11.73 -1.29
N SER A 86 -4.16 -12.34 -0.88
CA SER A 86 -4.21 -13.18 0.34
C SER A 86 -3.33 -14.43 0.31
N ASP A 87 -2.93 -14.89 -0.89
CA ASP A 87 -2.01 -16.01 -1.12
C ASP A 87 -0.55 -15.55 -1.32
N TYR A 88 -0.26 -14.28 -1.05
CA TYR A 88 1.04 -13.62 -1.21
C TYR A 88 1.49 -13.44 -2.67
N THR A 89 0.62 -13.66 -3.65
CA THR A 89 0.91 -13.29 -5.04
C THR A 89 0.84 -11.78 -5.24
N ILE A 90 1.61 -11.26 -6.21
CA ILE A 90 1.59 -9.83 -6.55
C ILE A 90 0.50 -9.57 -7.58
N GLY A 91 -0.65 -9.06 -7.11
CA GLY A 91 -1.79 -8.72 -7.97
C GLY A 91 -1.60 -7.43 -8.75
N SER A 92 -0.80 -6.49 -8.23
CA SER A 92 -0.49 -5.24 -8.92
C SER A 92 0.85 -4.63 -8.48
N ILE A 93 1.47 -3.88 -9.39
CA ILE A 93 2.68 -3.09 -9.09
C ILE A 93 2.58 -1.73 -9.78
N GLY A 94 2.66 -0.67 -9.00
CA GLY A 94 2.90 0.70 -9.47
C GLY A 94 4.36 1.05 -9.28
N VAL A 95 4.98 1.69 -10.27
CA VAL A 95 6.40 2.07 -10.24
C VAL A 95 6.58 3.51 -10.69
N SER A 96 7.62 4.19 -10.19
CA SER A 96 7.99 5.53 -10.65
C SER A 96 8.62 5.50 -12.05
N LYS A 97 8.84 6.68 -12.64
CA LYS A 97 9.37 6.81 -14.00
C LYS A 97 10.82 6.33 -14.11
N GLU A 98 11.59 6.53 -13.05
CA GLU A 98 12.99 6.16 -12.94
C GLU A 98 13.19 4.68 -12.56
N PHE A 99 12.09 3.92 -12.41
CA PHE A 99 12.17 2.54 -11.99
C PHE A 99 12.89 1.65 -13.01
N PRO A 100 13.70 0.67 -12.57
CA PRO A 100 14.40 -0.24 -13.47
C PRO A 100 13.46 -0.95 -14.44
N GLU A 101 13.96 -1.28 -15.62
CA GLU A 101 13.15 -1.97 -16.64
C GLU A 101 12.82 -3.41 -16.23
N ARG A 102 11.68 -3.93 -16.70
CA ARG A 102 11.41 -5.37 -16.59
C ARG A 102 12.40 -6.14 -17.46
N LYS A 103 12.85 -7.30 -16.97
CA LYS A 103 13.63 -8.26 -17.75
C LYS A 103 12.85 -8.67 -19.00
N GLU A 104 13.53 -8.83 -20.12
CA GLU A 104 12.90 -9.12 -21.42
C GLU A 104 12.00 -10.36 -21.36
N GLU A 105 12.46 -11.42 -20.69
CA GLU A 105 11.72 -12.66 -20.51
C GLU A 105 10.47 -12.52 -19.61
N CYS A 106 10.37 -11.44 -18.83
CA CYS A 106 9.29 -11.16 -17.88
C CYS A 106 8.38 -9.99 -18.30
N LYS A 107 8.46 -9.54 -19.57
CA LYS A 107 7.61 -8.47 -20.10
C LYS A 107 6.18 -8.93 -20.40
N GLU A 108 6.04 -10.12 -20.96
CA GLU A 108 4.75 -10.70 -21.34
C GLU A 108 4.09 -11.48 -20.19
N ASN A 109 4.89 -11.99 -19.25
CA ASN A 109 4.42 -12.76 -18.09
C ASN A 109 5.23 -12.41 -16.84
N THR A 110 4.64 -12.61 -15.66
CA THR A 110 5.39 -12.55 -14.39
C THR A 110 6.34 -13.74 -14.29
N CYS A 111 7.56 -13.46 -13.86
CA CYS A 111 8.56 -14.48 -13.55
C CYS A 111 8.52 -14.84 -12.07
N GLY A 112 8.44 -16.13 -11.78
CA GLY A 112 8.62 -16.67 -10.43
C GLY A 112 7.40 -16.57 -9.51
N ASP A 113 6.19 -16.61 -10.09
CA ASP A 113 4.95 -16.96 -9.38
C ASP A 113 5.06 -18.35 -8.73
#